data_AF-A0A7V4X7M3-F1
#
_entry.id   AF-A0A7V4X7M3-F1
#
_cell.length_a   1.000
_cell.length_b   1.000
_cell.length_c   1.000
_cell.angle_alpha   90.00
_cell.angle_beta   90.00
_cell.angle_gamma   90.00
#
_symmetry.space_group_name_H-M   'P 1'
#
loop_
_entity.id
_entity.type
_entity.pdbx_description
1 polymer ?
#
loop_
_entity_poly.entity_id
_entity_poly.type
_entity_poly.pdbx_seq_one_letter_code
_entity_poly.pdbx_strand_id
1 'polypeptide(L)' 'MYVIIVGCGRVGSELARLLSSEGHNVVIIDKN' A
#
# COMPACT_ATOMS: atom_id res chain seq x y z
N MET A 1 1.77 -1.40 -11.94
CA MET A 1 2.07 0.04 -11.69
C MET A 1 3.05 0.15 -10.52
N TYR A 2 3.68 1.31 -10.31
CA TYR A 2 4.45 1.59 -9.09
C TYR A 2 3.66 2.57 -8.22
N VAL A 3 3.33 2.17 -7.00
CA VAL A 3 2.44 2.92 -6.10
C VAL A 3 3.13 3.15 -4.77
N ILE A 4 3.09 4.39 -4.28
CA ILE A 4 3.58 4.76 -2.95
C ILE A 4 2.38 5.09 -2.07
N ILE A 5 2.23 4.38 -0.95
CA ILE A 5 1.20 4.62 0.07
C ILE A 5 1.88 5.23 1.28
N VAL A 6 1.44 6.42 1.70
CA VAL A 6 1.93 7.09 2.92
C VAL A 6 0.87 6.97 4.00
N GLY A 7 1.17 6.20 5.04
CA GLY A 7 0.26 5.81 6.13
C GLY A 7 -0.43 4.46 5.90
N CYS A 8 -0.10 3.47 6.73
CA CYS A 8 -0.61 2.10 6.74
C CYS A 8 -1.58 1.84 7.90
N GLY A 9 -2.50 2.77 8.12
CA GLY A 9 -3.68 2.53 8.97
C GLY A 9 -4.65 1.53 8.31
N ARG A 10 -5.86 1.42 8.84
CA ARG A 10 -6.90 0.49 8.35
C ARG A 10 -7.15 0.53 6.84
N VAL A 11 -7.13 1.73 6.25
CA VAL A 11 -7.38 1.92 4.81
C VAL A 11 -6.12 1.63 3.99
N GLY A 12 -4.97 2.12 4.45
CA GLY A 12 -3.69 1.96 3.73
C GLY A 12 -3.30 0.48 3.60
N SER A 13 -3.55 -0.32 4.64
CA SER A 13 -3.27 -1.76 4.64
C SER A 13 -4.21 -2.53 3.71
N GLU A 14 -5.51 -2.24 3.71
CA GLU A 14 -6.45 -2.87 2.77
C GLU A 14 -6.15 -2.49 1.32
N LEU A 15 -5.82 -1.22 1.06
CA LEU A 15 -5.46 -0.75 -0.26
C LEU A 15 -4.16 -1.39 -0.76
N ALA A 16 -3.14 -1.49 0.11
CA ALA A 16 -1.88 -2.16 -0.23
C ALA A 16 -2.10 -3.64 -0.57
N ARG A 17 -2.98 -4.33 0.17
CA ARG A 17 -3.33 -5.73 -0.06
C ARG A 17 -3.98 -5.93 -1.43
N LEU A 18 -4.97 -5.11 -1.76
CA LEU A 18 -5.61 -5.14 -3.08
C LEU A 18 -4.62 -4.91 -4.20
N LEU A 19 -3.85 -3.82 -4.13
CA LEU A 19 -2.90 -3.45 -5.18
C LEU A 19 -1.77 -4.49 -5.33
N SER A 20 -1.29 -5.07 -4.23
CA SER A 20 -0.32 -6.16 -4.28
C SER A 20 -0.93 -7.42 -4.90
N SER A 21 -2.20 -7.74 -4.63
CA SER A 21 -2.87 -8.92 -5.20
C SER A 21 -3.10 -8.79 -6.70
N GLU A 22 -3.23 -7.57 -7.21
CA GLU A 22 -3.31 -7.27 -8.64
C GLU A 22 -1.94 -7.28 -9.35
N GLY A 23 -0.85 -7.52 -8.61
CA GLY A 23 0.51 -7.60 -9.16
C GLY A 23 1.19 -6.25 -9.34
N HIS A 24 0.72 -5.19 -8.67
CA HIS A 24 1.41 -3.90 -8.68
C HIS A 24 2.57 -3.87 -7.68
N ASN A 25 3.61 -3.10 -8.00
CA ASN A 25 4.69 -2.82 -7.07
C ASN A 25 4.24 -1.73 -6.10
N VAL A 26 4.06 -2.07 -4.83
CA VAL A 26 3.58 -1.17 -3.79
C VAL A 26 4.69 -0.93 -2.77
N VAL A 27 4.96 0.34 -2.47
CA VAL A 27 5.84 0.75 -1.38
C VAL A 27 5.01 1.50 -0.35
N ILE A 28 5.16 1.13 0.92
CA ILE A 28 4.44 1.72 2.02
C ILE A 28 5.42 2.50 2.90
N ILE A 29 5.09 3.74 3.22
CA ILE A 29 5.84 4.60 4.14
C ILE A 29 4.90 4.94 5.29
N ASP A 30 5.18 4.42 6.47
CA ASP A 30 4.49 4.80 7.72
C ASP A 30 5.47 5.56 8.62
N LYS A 31 4.94 6.39 9.52
CA LYS A 31 5.72 7.23 10.44
C LYS A 31 5.87 6.58 11.83
N ASN A 32 5.11 5.52 12.13
CA ASN A 32 5.22 4.78 13.39
C ASN A 32 6.29 3.69 13.36
#